data_AF-A0A1H6NP72-F1
#
_entry.id   AF-A0A1H6NP72-F1
#
_cell.length_a   1.000
_cell.length_b   1.000
_cell.length_c   1.000
_cell.angle_alpha   90.00
_cell.angle_beta   90.00
_cell.angle_gamma   90.00
#
_symmetry.space_group_name_H-M   'P 1'
#
loop_
_entity.id
_entity.type
_entity.pdbx_description
1 polymer ?
#
loop_
_entity_poly.entity_id
_entity_poly.type
_entity_poly.pdbx_seq_one_letter_code
_entity_poly.pdbx_strand_id
1 'polypeptide(L)'
;MSTEQQIASLVSAANNLTNIVNGKIGDIDNALVAARQSYEHQLDDLKNRLPRLLATKNFIMAPNAAGTMIDGWGVHQDITVTKLRSITTTSQATGRPAQDVEFLLKVQADVREQFPDFDIRASDYWRTPAHVWQMKWSVASVSPYLAFPYASDSAVSAGAAAVPQNSYLTMGAFVRILEGGVEGAWAAGAEVGKWRWCSSIIVPTKIFGTYFHLHPMRTSSTGVLEVMLAGACTGVVTHPGDWETMLAMSS
;
A
#
# COMPACT_ATOMS: atom_id res chain seq x y z
N MET A 1 -48.94 49.41 31.02
CA MET A 1 -47.99 48.31 31.33
C MET A 1 -46.96 48.86 32.28
N SER A 2 -46.75 48.25 33.45
CA SER A 2 -45.68 48.67 34.35
C SER A 2 -44.32 48.18 33.84
N THR A 3 -43.24 48.81 34.29
CA THR A 3 -41.86 48.41 34.00
C THR A 3 -41.60 46.96 34.40
N GLU A 4 -42.22 46.48 35.49
CA GLU A 4 -42.11 45.08 35.94
C GLU A 4 -42.75 44.10 34.95
N GLN A 5 -43.90 44.46 34.35
CA GLN A 5 -44.54 43.65 33.30
C GLN A 5 -43.66 43.57 32.04
N GLN A 6 -42.96 44.66 31.70
CA GLN A 6 -42.02 44.69 30.57
C GLN A 6 -40.79 43.81 30.83
N ILE A 7 -40.23 43.87 32.05
CA ILE A 7 -39.09 43.02 32.45
C ILE A 7 -39.47 41.54 32.44
N ALA A 8 -40.62 41.17 33.00
CA ALA A 8 -41.08 39.79 32.99
C ALA A 8 -41.29 39.24 31.56
N SER A 9 -41.86 40.07 30.67
CA SER A 9 -42.04 39.72 29.26
C SER A 9 -40.71 39.53 28.53
N LEU A 10 -39.72 40.39 28.81
CA LEU A 10 -38.36 40.28 28.24
C LEU A 10 -37.66 38.99 28.68
N VAL A 11 -37.72 38.66 29.97
CA VAL A 11 -37.14 37.41 30.50
C VAL A 11 -37.78 36.18 29.86
N SER A 12 -39.11 36.18 29.70
CA SER A 12 -39.80 35.09 29.01
C SER A 12 -39.37 34.97 27.55
N ALA A 13 -39.23 36.09 26.84
CA ALA A 13 -38.76 36.08 25.45
C ALA A 13 -37.31 35.58 25.33
N ALA A 14 -36.44 35.98 26.27
CA ALA A 14 -35.05 35.52 26.32
C ALA A 14 -34.97 34.00 26.57
N ASN A 15 -35.73 33.48 27.54
CA ASN A 15 -35.79 32.03 27.81
C ASN A 15 -36.32 31.25 26.60
N ASN A 16 -37.35 31.77 25.93
CA ASN A 16 -37.88 31.18 24.70
C ASN A 16 -36.83 31.15 23.58
N LEU A 17 -36.09 32.25 23.40
CA LEU A 17 -35.00 32.32 22.43
C LEU A 17 -33.89 31.32 22.77
N THR A 18 -33.45 31.24 24.02
CA THR A 18 -32.44 30.27 24.46
C THR A 18 -32.88 28.82 24.18
N ASN A 19 -34.15 28.48 24.45
CA ASN A 19 -34.68 27.15 24.18
C ASN A 19 -34.72 26.84 22.68
N ILE A 20 -35.12 27.81 21.84
CA ILE A 20 -35.12 27.66 20.39
C ILE A 20 -33.69 27.48 19.87
N VAL A 21 -32.74 28.30 20.35
CA VAL A 21 -31.32 28.21 19.96
C VAL A 21 -30.74 26.87 20.36
N ASN A 22 -30.96 26.40 21.59
CA ASN A 22 -30.49 25.09 22.04
C ASN A 22 -31.10 23.94 21.22
N GLY A 23 -32.40 24.02 20.89
CA GLY A 23 -33.04 23.05 20.01
C GLY A 23 -32.41 23.04 18.61
N LYS A 24 -32.12 24.22 18.05
CA LYS A 24 -31.48 24.33 16.74
C LYS A 24 -30.03 23.85 16.73
N ILE A 25 -29.28 24.04 17.82
CA ILE A 25 -27.93 23.47 17.97
C ILE A 25 -28.01 21.94 17.92
N GLY A 26 -28.94 21.34 18.67
CA GLY A 26 -29.16 19.89 18.62
C GLY A 26 -29.57 19.37 17.24
N ASP A 27 -30.45 20.08 16.53
CA ASP A 27 -30.81 19.76 15.13
C ASP A 27 -29.58 19.78 14.21
N ILE A 28 -28.70 20.78 14.37
CA ILE A 28 -27.47 20.95 13.58
C ILE A 28 -26.49 19.82 13.86
N ASP A 29 -26.26 19.49 15.13
CA ASP A 29 -25.32 18.43 15.52
C ASP A 29 -25.77 17.08 14.94
N ASN A 30 -27.07 16.78 15.02
CA ASN A 30 -27.64 15.57 14.43
C ASN A 30 -27.48 15.53 12.91
N ALA A 31 -27.76 16.64 12.23
CA ALA A 31 -27.59 16.75 10.79
C ALA A 31 -26.11 16.57 10.36
N LEU A 32 -25.18 17.11 11.14
CA LEU A 32 -23.74 16.98 10.88
C LEU A 32 -23.26 15.53 11.03
N VAL A 33 -23.71 14.83 12.09
CA VAL A 33 -23.41 13.40 12.31
C VAL A 33 -23.96 12.57 11.16
N ALA A 34 -25.22 12.78 10.77
CA ALA A 34 -25.84 12.04 9.66
C ALA A 34 -25.14 12.30 8.32
N ALA A 35 -24.78 13.55 8.03
CA ALA A 35 -24.05 13.91 6.82
C ALA A 35 -22.67 13.25 6.78
N ARG A 36 -21.96 13.23 7.91
CA ARG A 36 -20.65 12.56 8.03
C ARG A 36 -20.78 11.05 7.77
N GLN A 37 -21.75 10.39 8.39
CA GLN A 37 -22.00 8.96 8.18
C GLN A 37 -22.34 8.65 6.71
N SER A 38 -23.19 9.48 6.08
CA SER A 38 -23.54 9.35 4.67
C SER A 38 -22.31 9.50 3.76
N TYR A 39 -21.44 10.48 4.06
CA TYR A 39 -20.20 10.70 3.33
C TYR A 39 -19.21 9.54 3.49
N GLU A 40 -18.99 9.05 4.71
CA GLU A 40 -18.16 7.89 4.99
C GLU A 40 -18.68 6.64 4.24
N HIS A 41 -20.01 6.43 4.24
CA HIS A 41 -20.64 5.34 3.49
C HIS A 41 -20.44 5.45 1.98
N GLN A 42 -20.59 6.65 1.40
CA GLN A 42 -20.34 6.88 -0.03
C GLN A 42 -18.88 6.62 -0.42
N LEU A 43 -17.92 7.00 0.44
CA LEU A 43 -16.51 6.71 0.22
C LEU A 43 -16.25 5.21 0.24
N ASP A 44 -16.87 4.47 1.17
CA ASP A 44 -16.71 3.02 1.25
C ASP A 44 -17.39 2.28 0.07
N ASP A 45 -18.53 2.75 -0.41
CA ASP A 45 -19.15 2.25 -1.64
C ASP A 45 -18.20 2.45 -2.83
N LEU A 46 -17.62 3.65 -2.98
CA LEU A 46 -16.68 3.95 -4.07
C LEU A 46 -15.42 3.09 -4.03
N LYS A 47 -14.86 2.82 -2.83
CA LYS A 47 -13.69 1.94 -2.66
C LYS A 47 -13.96 0.53 -3.20
N ASN A 48 -15.17 0.03 -3.04
CA ASN A 48 -15.54 -1.34 -3.41
C ASN A 48 -16.00 -1.48 -4.88
N ARG A 49 -16.27 -0.37 -5.58
CA ARG A 49 -16.86 -0.40 -6.93
C ARG A 49 -15.84 -0.42 -8.08
N LEU A 50 -14.60 -0.04 -7.84
CA LEU A 50 -13.57 -0.06 -8.88
C LEU A 50 -12.55 -1.16 -8.59
N PRO A 51 -12.44 -2.19 -9.45
CA PRO A 51 -11.36 -3.16 -9.31
C PRO A 51 -10.03 -2.44 -9.50
N ARG A 52 -9.12 -2.66 -8.55
CA ARG A 52 -7.74 -2.22 -8.66
C ARG A 52 -7.02 -3.11 -9.68
N LEU A 53 -6.41 -2.48 -10.68
CA LEU A 53 -5.71 -3.14 -11.76
C LEU A 53 -4.21 -3.06 -11.51
N LEU A 54 -3.49 -4.17 -11.70
CA LEU A 54 -2.03 -4.14 -11.63
C LEU A 54 -1.48 -3.31 -12.80
N ALA A 55 -0.74 -2.25 -12.47
CA ALA A 55 -0.05 -1.39 -13.43
C ALA A 55 1.35 -1.92 -13.79
N THR A 56 1.82 -2.95 -13.08
CA THR A 56 3.16 -3.53 -13.23
C THR A 56 3.12 -5.03 -13.45
N LYS A 57 4.14 -5.54 -14.13
CA LYS A 57 4.35 -6.98 -14.33
C LYS A 57 4.80 -7.65 -13.04
N ASN A 58 4.43 -8.93 -12.94
CA ASN A 58 4.99 -9.90 -12.00
C ASN A 58 5.10 -9.40 -10.54
N PHE A 59 3.99 -8.91 -9.97
CA PHE A 59 3.96 -8.47 -8.58
C PHE A 59 4.25 -9.62 -7.60
N ILE A 60 3.96 -10.87 -7.99
CA ILE A 60 4.28 -12.08 -7.21
C ILE A 60 5.79 -12.38 -7.16
N MET A 61 6.59 -11.66 -7.95
CA MET A 61 8.04 -11.79 -8.05
C MET A 61 8.51 -13.17 -8.51
N ALA A 62 7.77 -13.80 -9.43
CA ALA A 62 8.17 -15.07 -10.02
C ALA A 62 9.54 -14.97 -10.69
N PRO A 63 10.38 -16.03 -10.62
CA PRO A 63 11.66 -16.04 -11.31
C PRO A 63 11.47 -16.06 -12.83
N ASN A 64 12.47 -15.54 -13.55
CA ASN A 64 12.59 -15.75 -15.00
C ASN A 64 12.85 -17.23 -15.32
N ALA A 65 12.82 -17.58 -16.61
CA ALA A 65 13.03 -18.96 -17.06
C ALA A 65 14.36 -19.59 -16.58
N ALA A 66 15.40 -18.77 -16.38
CA ALA A 66 16.70 -19.23 -15.89
C ALA A 66 16.75 -19.40 -14.35
N GLY A 67 15.76 -18.90 -13.62
CA GLY A 67 15.74 -18.95 -12.15
C GLY A 67 16.66 -17.95 -11.45
N THR A 68 17.37 -17.10 -12.20
CA THR A 68 18.45 -16.24 -11.69
C THR A 68 18.03 -14.81 -11.39
N MET A 69 16.94 -14.35 -12.00
CA MET A 69 16.40 -13.00 -11.84
C MET A 69 14.89 -13.05 -11.65
N ILE A 70 14.29 -11.93 -11.23
CA ILE A 70 12.85 -11.76 -11.19
C ILE A 70 12.36 -11.46 -12.61
N ASP A 71 11.35 -12.19 -13.08
CA ASP A 71 10.81 -11.99 -14.43
C ASP A 71 10.11 -10.63 -14.55
N GLY A 72 10.28 -9.94 -15.68
CA GLY A 72 9.62 -8.65 -15.91
C GLY A 72 10.08 -7.51 -14.99
N TRP A 73 11.30 -7.58 -14.45
CA TRP A 73 11.89 -6.56 -13.58
C TRP A 73 13.18 -5.98 -14.16
N GLY A 74 13.40 -4.69 -13.90
CA GLY A 74 14.70 -4.04 -14.04
C GLY A 74 15.47 -4.15 -12.73
N VAL A 75 16.71 -4.63 -12.80
CA VAL A 75 17.62 -4.75 -11.64
C VAL A 75 18.89 -4.00 -11.98
N HIS A 76 19.35 -3.10 -11.09
CA HIS A 76 20.60 -2.39 -11.31
C HIS A 76 21.77 -3.38 -11.32
N GLN A 77 22.74 -3.17 -12.22
CA GLN A 77 23.90 -4.06 -12.44
C GLN A 77 24.78 -4.32 -11.19
N ASP A 78 24.61 -3.53 -10.13
CA ASP A 78 25.41 -3.61 -8.90
C ASP A 78 24.68 -4.40 -7.80
N ILE A 79 23.46 -4.86 -8.09
CA ILE A 79 22.61 -5.56 -7.16
C ILE A 79 22.71 -7.05 -7.45
N THR A 80 23.14 -7.79 -6.44
CA THR A 80 22.99 -9.24 -6.43
C THR A 80 21.60 -9.57 -5.93
N VAL A 81 20.81 -10.25 -6.75
CA VAL A 81 19.50 -10.77 -6.35
C VAL A 81 19.59 -12.27 -6.09
N THR A 82 18.93 -12.75 -5.04
CA THR A 82 18.90 -14.17 -4.69
C THR A 82 17.51 -14.54 -4.20
N LYS A 83 16.88 -15.51 -4.87
CA LYS A 83 15.59 -16.04 -4.42
C LYS A 83 15.81 -16.82 -3.14
N LEU A 84 15.13 -16.44 -2.08
CA LEU A 84 15.19 -17.11 -0.79
C LEU A 84 14.13 -18.19 -0.66
N ARG A 85 12.89 -17.89 -1.08
CA ARG A 85 11.71 -18.72 -0.81
C ARG A 85 10.65 -18.62 -1.90
N SER A 86 9.82 -19.65 -1.99
CA SER A 86 8.56 -19.65 -2.74
C SER A 86 7.44 -20.07 -1.80
N ILE A 87 6.50 -19.17 -1.54
CA ILE A 87 5.28 -19.45 -0.76
C ILE A 87 4.22 -19.98 -1.70
N THR A 88 3.71 -21.19 -1.44
CA THR A 88 2.72 -21.85 -2.28
C THR A 88 1.30 -21.39 -1.97
N THR A 89 0.37 -21.68 -2.89
CA THR A 89 -1.06 -21.40 -2.72
C THR A 89 -1.77 -22.33 -1.74
N THR A 90 -1.18 -23.49 -1.42
CA THR A 90 -1.77 -24.49 -0.53
C THR A 90 -1.82 -24.02 0.92
N SER A 91 -2.84 -24.45 1.66
CA SER A 91 -2.90 -24.30 3.12
C SER A 91 -1.87 -25.19 3.84
N GLN A 92 -1.63 -24.93 5.13
CA GLN A 92 -0.83 -25.82 5.98
C GLN A 92 -1.44 -27.23 6.06
N ALA A 93 -2.76 -27.33 6.18
CA ALA A 93 -3.48 -28.60 6.25
C ALA A 93 -3.32 -29.46 4.98
N THR A 94 -2.95 -28.85 3.84
CA THR A 94 -2.85 -29.51 2.54
C THR A 94 -1.45 -29.47 1.93
N GLY A 95 -0.43 -29.10 2.72
CA GLY A 95 0.97 -29.31 2.34
C GLY A 95 1.87 -28.08 2.30
N ARG A 96 1.44 -26.90 2.79
CA ARG A 96 2.38 -25.78 3.01
C ARG A 96 3.41 -26.17 4.08
N PRO A 97 4.73 -26.03 3.80
CA PRO A 97 5.77 -26.36 4.78
C PRO A 97 5.67 -25.53 6.07
N ALA A 98 5.94 -26.15 7.22
CA ALA A 98 5.90 -25.47 8.52
C ALA A 98 6.83 -24.24 8.58
N GLN A 99 8.02 -24.34 7.98
CA GLN A 99 8.97 -23.23 7.87
C GLN A 99 8.44 -22.01 7.11
N ASP A 100 7.49 -22.21 6.19
CA ASP A 100 6.85 -21.10 5.46
C ASP A 100 5.74 -20.49 6.32
N VAL A 101 4.99 -21.31 7.06
CA VAL A 101 4.01 -20.82 8.05
C VAL A 101 4.69 -19.97 9.12
N GLU A 102 5.80 -20.44 9.69
CA GLU A 102 6.59 -19.70 10.68
C GLU A 102 7.14 -18.39 10.12
N PHE A 103 7.64 -18.41 8.88
CA PHE A 103 8.09 -17.20 8.18
C PHE A 103 6.94 -16.20 8.04
N LEU A 104 5.77 -16.63 7.56
CA LEU A 104 4.60 -15.76 7.37
C LEU A 104 4.08 -15.23 8.71
N LEU A 105 4.06 -16.03 9.76
CA LEU A 105 3.69 -15.58 11.11
C LEU A 105 4.63 -14.50 11.64
N LYS A 106 5.93 -14.58 11.32
CA LYS A 106 6.89 -13.51 11.64
C LYS A 106 6.59 -12.23 10.85
N VAL A 107 6.36 -12.34 9.55
CA VAL A 107 5.96 -11.17 8.72
C VAL A 107 4.70 -10.53 9.32
N GLN A 108 3.69 -11.34 9.64
CA GLN A 108 2.43 -10.86 10.22
C GLN A 108 2.65 -10.17 11.56
N ALA A 109 3.45 -10.74 12.45
CA ALA A 109 3.74 -10.15 13.76
C ALA A 109 4.37 -8.76 13.61
N ASP A 110 5.37 -8.62 12.73
CA ASP A 110 6.03 -7.33 12.49
C ASP A 110 5.07 -6.32 11.85
N VAL A 111 4.28 -6.73 10.84
CA VAL A 111 3.34 -5.85 10.14
C VAL A 111 2.17 -5.43 11.04
N ARG A 112 1.78 -6.26 12.02
CA ARG A 112 0.75 -5.92 13.02
C ARG A 112 1.13 -4.74 13.93
N GLU A 113 2.41 -4.40 14.01
CA GLU A 113 2.83 -3.15 14.66
C GLU A 113 2.31 -1.91 13.89
N GLN A 114 2.12 -2.01 12.56
CA GLN A 114 1.54 -0.96 11.72
C GLN A 114 0.02 -1.14 11.51
N PHE A 115 -0.43 -2.39 11.40
CA PHE A 115 -1.81 -2.76 11.06
C PHE A 115 -2.31 -3.88 11.99
N PRO A 116 -2.83 -3.55 13.18
CA PRO A 116 -3.13 -4.55 14.22
C PRO A 116 -4.09 -5.67 13.79
N ASP A 117 -4.96 -5.41 12.83
CA ASP A 117 -5.93 -6.33 12.25
C ASP A 117 -5.40 -7.14 11.06
N PHE A 118 -4.16 -6.92 10.63
CA PHE A 118 -3.59 -7.62 9.49
C PHE A 118 -3.51 -9.15 9.73
N ASP A 119 -4.04 -9.90 8.78
CA ASP A 119 -3.91 -11.36 8.71
C ASP A 119 -3.31 -11.72 7.35
N ILE A 120 -2.09 -12.26 7.36
CA ILE A 120 -1.39 -12.71 6.14
C ILE A 120 -1.88 -14.09 5.69
N ARG A 121 -2.77 -14.72 6.46
CA ARG A 121 -3.32 -16.04 6.17
C ARG A 121 -2.23 -17.11 6.14
N ALA A 122 -1.36 -17.10 7.14
CA ALA A 122 -0.14 -17.92 7.20
C ALA A 122 -0.39 -19.43 7.06
N SER A 123 -1.52 -19.93 7.58
CA SER A 123 -1.92 -21.35 7.52
C SER A 123 -2.95 -21.67 6.44
N ASP A 124 -3.52 -20.67 5.76
CA ASP A 124 -4.61 -20.86 4.81
C ASP A 124 -4.14 -20.81 3.35
N TYR A 125 -5.07 -21.09 2.44
CA TYR A 125 -4.86 -20.93 1.01
C TYR A 125 -4.60 -19.47 0.61
N TRP A 126 -3.67 -19.31 -0.33
CA TRP A 126 -3.41 -18.06 -1.04
C TRP A 126 -3.94 -18.14 -2.46
N ARG A 127 -4.31 -17.00 -3.03
CA ARG A 127 -4.84 -16.95 -4.40
C ARG A 127 -3.72 -17.21 -5.41
N THR A 128 -2.54 -16.69 -5.14
CA THR A 128 -1.36 -16.80 -6.01
C THR A 128 -0.14 -17.15 -5.18
N PRO A 129 0.85 -17.88 -5.74
CA PRO A 129 2.12 -18.05 -5.05
C PRO A 129 2.83 -16.69 -4.92
N ALA A 130 3.76 -16.58 -3.99
CA ALA A 130 4.64 -15.43 -3.88
C ALA A 130 6.09 -15.87 -3.70
N HIS A 131 7.03 -15.03 -4.10
CA HIS A 131 8.45 -15.31 -3.97
C HIS A 131 9.15 -14.24 -3.15
N VAL A 132 10.00 -14.69 -2.24
CA VAL A 132 10.82 -13.82 -1.40
C VAL A 132 12.21 -13.73 -2.01
N TRP A 133 12.66 -12.52 -2.25
CA TRP A 133 13.98 -12.24 -2.81
C TRP A 133 14.82 -11.43 -1.84
N GLN A 134 16.10 -11.77 -1.77
CA GLN A 134 17.13 -10.94 -1.18
C GLN A 134 17.77 -10.08 -2.27
N MET A 135 18.04 -8.83 -1.94
CA MET A 135 18.80 -7.90 -2.79
C MET A 135 19.96 -7.33 -1.98
N LYS A 136 21.18 -7.49 -2.50
CA LYS A 136 22.42 -7.09 -1.83
C LYS A 136 23.25 -6.17 -2.72
N TRP A 137 23.82 -5.14 -2.12
CA TRP A 137 24.77 -4.23 -2.78
C TRP A 137 25.97 -3.94 -1.88
N SER A 138 27.08 -3.59 -2.51
CA SER A 138 28.35 -3.29 -1.82
C SER A 138 29.12 -2.11 -2.41
N VAL A 139 28.51 -1.39 -3.36
CA VAL A 139 29.10 -0.24 -4.03
C VAL A 139 28.15 0.94 -4.00
N ALA A 140 28.70 2.13 -3.79
CA ALA A 140 27.99 3.38 -4.03
C ALA A 140 27.82 3.58 -5.54
N SER A 141 26.62 4.00 -5.97
CA SER A 141 26.31 4.30 -7.38
C SER A 141 25.78 5.71 -7.52
N VAL A 142 26.15 6.38 -8.61
CA VAL A 142 25.60 7.69 -9.01
C VAL A 142 24.12 7.62 -9.41
N SER A 143 23.63 6.42 -9.77
CA SER A 143 22.22 6.12 -10.00
C SER A 143 21.80 5.02 -9.03
N PRO A 144 21.47 5.35 -7.78
CA PRO A 144 21.38 4.36 -6.70
C PRO A 144 20.11 3.51 -6.74
N TYR A 145 19.39 3.44 -7.86
CA TYR A 145 18.20 2.58 -7.93
C TYR A 145 18.55 1.12 -7.66
N LEU A 146 17.59 0.41 -7.08
CA LEU A 146 17.74 -0.98 -6.67
C LEU A 146 17.18 -1.94 -7.72
N ALA A 147 15.88 -2.22 -7.65
CA ALA A 147 15.15 -3.03 -8.61
C ALA A 147 13.68 -2.61 -8.66
N PHE A 148 13.01 -2.81 -9.78
CA PHE A 148 11.63 -2.38 -9.96
C PHE A 148 10.92 -3.23 -11.01
N PRO A 149 9.60 -3.44 -10.87
CA PRO A 149 8.82 -4.12 -11.87
C PRO A 149 8.56 -3.20 -13.08
N TYR A 150 8.56 -3.78 -14.27
CA TYR A 150 8.18 -3.08 -15.50
C TYR A 150 6.68 -2.79 -15.54
N ALA A 151 6.28 -1.72 -16.23
CA ALA A 151 4.87 -1.47 -16.52
C ALA A 151 4.24 -2.61 -17.32
N SER A 152 2.97 -2.91 -17.04
CA SER A 152 2.24 -4.03 -17.65
C SER A 152 1.96 -3.84 -19.15
N ASP A 153 1.85 -2.60 -19.61
CA ASP A 153 1.40 -2.21 -20.95
C ASP A 153 2.54 -1.97 -21.95
N SER A 154 3.81 -2.13 -21.53
CA SER A 154 4.96 -1.90 -22.39
C SER A 154 5.67 -3.21 -22.77
N ALA A 155 5.85 -3.41 -24.08
CA ALA A 155 6.84 -4.33 -24.62
C ALA A 155 8.18 -3.58 -24.65
N VAL A 156 9.17 -4.08 -23.90
CA VAL A 156 10.44 -3.40 -23.69
C VAL A 156 11.27 -3.46 -24.98
N SER A 157 11.13 -2.48 -25.88
CA SER A 157 12.01 -2.36 -27.06
C SER A 157 13.31 -1.62 -26.76
N ALA A 158 13.33 -0.77 -25.72
CA ALA A 158 14.53 -0.10 -25.22
C ALA A 158 14.35 0.37 -23.76
N GLY A 159 14.87 -0.38 -22.79
CA GLY A 159 15.01 0.08 -21.40
C GLY A 159 13.72 0.18 -20.59
N ALA A 160 13.91 0.38 -19.28
CA ALA A 160 12.93 0.39 -18.20
C ALA A 160 11.52 0.87 -18.59
N ALA A 161 10.51 -0.01 -18.47
CA ALA A 161 9.12 0.37 -18.69
C ALA A 161 8.54 1.08 -17.45
N ALA A 162 8.36 2.40 -17.55
CA ALA A 162 7.73 3.24 -16.53
C ALA A 162 6.20 3.17 -16.61
N VAL A 163 5.52 3.38 -15.47
CA VAL A 163 4.05 3.44 -15.43
C VAL A 163 3.56 4.86 -15.78
N PRO A 164 2.39 5.00 -16.45
CA PRO A 164 1.82 6.31 -16.73
C PRO A 164 1.31 7.00 -15.45
N GLN A 165 1.54 8.31 -15.32
CA GLN A 165 1.03 9.13 -14.20
C GLN A 165 -0.30 9.82 -14.54
N ASN A 166 -1.25 9.08 -15.08
CA ASN A 166 -2.56 9.60 -15.48
C ASN A 166 -3.65 9.43 -14.40
N SER A 167 -3.39 8.63 -13.38
CA SER A 167 -4.31 8.31 -12.29
C SER A 167 -3.55 8.14 -10.99
N TYR A 168 -4.28 8.01 -9.86
CA TYR A 168 -3.65 7.59 -8.61
C TYR A 168 -3.13 6.16 -8.77
N LEU A 169 -1.90 5.93 -8.35
CA LEU A 169 -1.32 4.60 -8.24
C LEU A 169 -0.88 4.35 -6.80
N THR A 170 -1.02 3.13 -6.33
CA THR A 170 -0.35 2.68 -5.11
C THR A 170 0.76 1.74 -5.48
N MET A 171 1.95 2.04 -4.98
CA MET A 171 3.04 1.09 -4.93
C MET A 171 3.06 0.44 -3.57
N GLY A 172 3.38 -0.83 -3.52
CA GLY A 172 3.59 -1.49 -2.23
C GLY A 172 4.36 -2.78 -2.33
N ALA A 173 4.88 -3.20 -1.17
CA ALA A 173 5.58 -4.44 -0.96
C ALA A 173 5.66 -4.76 0.54
N PHE A 174 5.93 -6.02 0.86
CA PHE A 174 6.49 -6.35 2.18
C PHE A 174 8.01 -6.29 2.06
N VAL A 175 8.66 -5.47 2.90
CA VAL A 175 10.11 -5.26 2.87
C VAL A 175 10.68 -5.40 4.26
N ARG A 176 11.84 -6.04 4.36
CA ARG A 176 12.68 -6.07 5.56
C ARG A 176 14.10 -5.68 5.20
N ILE A 177 14.62 -4.63 5.81
CA ILE A 177 16.03 -4.27 5.64
C ILE A 177 16.84 -5.08 6.65
N LEU A 178 17.88 -5.78 6.21
CA LEU A 178 18.82 -6.49 7.09
C LEU A 178 20.01 -5.60 7.44
N GLU A 179 20.52 -4.85 6.46
CA GLU A 179 21.64 -3.92 6.60
C GLU A 179 21.48 -2.77 5.58
N GLY A 180 21.98 -1.58 5.92
CA GLY A 180 21.99 -0.43 5.03
C GLY A 180 20.68 0.35 5.04
N GLY A 181 20.40 1.06 3.94
CA GLY A 181 19.22 1.89 3.79
C GLY A 181 18.71 1.95 2.35
N VAL A 182 17.39 2.01 2.22
CA VAL A 182 16.68 2.18 0.95
C VAL A 182 15.46 3.07 1.21
N GLU A 183 15.07 3.89 0.24
CA GLU A 183 13.91 4.77 0.36
C GLU A 183 13.12 4.88 -0.96
N GLY A 184 11.89 5.39 -0.82
CA GLY A 184 10.98 5.66 -1.93
C GLY A 184 10.33 4.42 -2.52
N ALA A 185 9.42 4.65 -3.47
CA ALA A 185 8.74 3.61 -4.24
C ALA A 185 8.15 2.51 -3.32
N TRP A 186 8.34 1.24 -3.67
CA TRP A 186 7.82 0.10 -2.90
C TRP A 186 8.59 -0.14 -1.59
N ALA A 187 9.66 0.62 -1.31
CA ALA A 187 10.42 0.56 -0.06
C ALA A 187 10.11 1.72 0.91
N ALA A 188 9.15 2.59 0.57
CA ALA A 188 8.75 3.69 1.44
C ALA A 188 8.18 3.16 2.78
N GLY A 189 8.84 3.51 3.88
CA GLY A 189 8.49 3.04 5.23
C GLY A 189 9.21 1.76 5.67
N ALA A 190 10.19 1.27 4.90
CA ALA A 190 10.99 0.12 5.28
C ALA A 190 11.86 0.41 6.51
N GLU A 191 12.07 -0.61 7.34
CA GLU A 191 12.81 -0.51 8.60
C GLU A 191 13.84 -1.64 8.71
N VAL A 192 14.95 -1.37 9.40
CA VAL A 192 15.99 -2.36 9.69
C VAL A 192 15.46 -3.38 10.71
N GLY A 193 15.63 -4.66 10.41
CA GLY A 193 15.34 -5.79 11.30
C GLY A 193 13.89 -6.28 11.29
N LYS A 194 12.96 -5.52 10.72
CA LYS A 194 11.51 -5.82 10.77
C LYS A 194 10.89 -5.86 9.38
N TRP A 195 9.91 -6.76 9.20
CA TRP A 195 9.03 -6.69 8.04
C TRP A 195 8.05 -5.53 8.17
N ARG A 196 7.92 -4.76 7.10
CA ARG A 196 6.99 -3.64 7.01
C ARG A 196 6.15 -3.79 5.76
N TRP A 197 4.87 -3.47 5.88
CA TRP A 197 4.09 -3.10 4.72
C TRP A 197 4.57 -1.70 4.30
N CYS A 198 5.29 -1.65 3.20
CA CYS A 198 5.85 -0.44 2.63
C CYS A 198 4.95 -0.01 1.49
N SER A 199 4.63 1.28 1.43
CA SER A 199 3.77 1.79 0.36
C SER A 199 3.98 3.27 0.09
N SER A 200 3.74 3.67 -1.16
CA SER A 200 3.73 5.06 -1.58
C SER A 200 2.60 5.31 -2.56
N ILE A 201 1.91 6.45 -2.41
CA ILE A 201 0.87 6.89 -3.33
C ILE A 201 1.50 7.83 -4.35
N ILE A 202 1.30 7.51 -5.63
CA ILE A 202 1.66 8.38 -6.74
C ILE A 202 0.42 9.17 -7.13
N VAL A 203 0.54 10.50 -7.10
CA VAL A 203 -0.50 11.43 -7.53
C VAL A 203 -0.36 11.75 -9.02
N PRO A 204 -1.47 11.87 -9.77
CA PRO A 204 -1.42 12.27 -11.18
C PRO A 204 -0.98 13.73 -11.31
N THR A 205 -0.08 14.00 -12.25
CA THR A 205 0.50 15.35 -12.45
C THR A 205 -0.32 16.25 -13.36
N LYS A 206 -1.27 15.67 -14.12
CA LYS A 206 -2.03 16.34 -15.21
C LYS A 206 -1.16 16.89 -16.35
N ILE A 207 0.09 16.42 -16.45
CA ILE A 207 1.01 16.78 -17.54
C ILE A 207 0.99 15.67 -18.59
N PHE A 208 0.77 16.04 -19.85
CA PHE A 208 0.69 15.11 -20.97
C PHE A 208 1.94 14.23 -21.09
N GLY A 209 1.75 12.91 -21.20
CA GLY A 209 2.84 11.95 -21.41
C GLY A 209 3.74 11.70 -20.19
N THR A 210 3.37 12.17 -19.00
CA THR A 210 4.19 11.96 -17.80
C THR A 210 4.15 10.51 -17.33
N TYR A 211 5.31 10.02 -16.88
CA TYR A 211 5.52 8.67 -16.40
C TYR A 211 6.29 8.67 -15.08
N PHE A 212 6.29 7.52 -14.40
CA PHE A 212 7.04 7.31 -13.18
C PHE A 212 7.83 6.01 -13.21
N HIS A 213 9.11 6.11 -12.89
CA HIS A 213 9.97 4.97 -12.66
C HIS A 213 9.81 4.51 -11.21
N LEU A 214 9.40 3.26 -11.03
CA LEU A 214 9.04 2.67 -9.74
C LEU A 214 10.27 2.23 -8.92
N HIS A 215 11.31 3.06 -8.92
CA HIS A 215 12.64 2.72 -8.46
C HIS A 215 12.85 3.16 -7.01
N PRO A 216 12.99 2.24 -6.04
CA PRO A 216 13.53 2.60 -4.74
C PRO A 216 15.02 2.91 -4.88
N MET A 217 15.48 3.86 -4.08
CA MET A 217 16.86 4.36 -4.10
C MET A 217 17.61 3.86 -2.87
N ARG A 218 18.80 3.29 -3.08
CA ARG A 218 19.74 2.98 -2.01
C ARG A 218 20.20 4.30 -1.37
N THR A 219 20.16 4.37 -0.05
CA THR A 219 20.67 5.52 0.73
C THR A 219 22.00 5.22 1.41
N SER A 220 22.49 3.98 1.30
CA SER A 220 23.78 3.52 1.81
C SER A 220 24.65 2.89 0.71
N SER A 221 25.97 2.86 0.91
CA SER A 221 26.94 2.24 -0.01
C SER A 221 26.93 0.72 0.03
N THR A 222 26.56 0.13 1.17
CA THR A 222 26.36 -1.31 1.35
C THR A 222 24.97 -1.56 1.91
N GLY A 223 24.41 -2.73 1.64
CA GLY A 223 23.18 -3.14 2.28
C GLY A 223 22.61 -4.44 1.75
N VAL A 224 21.64 -4.94 2.49
CA VAL A 224 20.92 -6.18 2.21
C VAL A 224 19.48 -5.96 2.63
N LEU A 225 18.54 -6.28 1.74
CA LEU A 225 17.12 -6.31 2.06
C LEU A 225 16.47 -7.58 1.54
N GLU A 226 15.30 -7.87 2.09
CA GLU A 226 14.39 -8.89 1.60
C GLU A 226 13.07 -8.25 1.22
N VAL A 227 12.45 -8.76 0.16
CA VAL A 227 11.20 -8.22 -0.37
C VAL A 227 10.32 -9.33 -0.94
N MET A 228 9.00 -9.16 -0.80
CA MET A 228 7.99 -9.97 -1.47
C MET A 228 6.77 -9.14 -1.85
N LEU A 229 6.02 -9.60 -2.86
CA LEU A 229 4.78 -8.98 -3.35
C LEU A 229 4.95 -7.52 -3.77
N ALA A 230 6.03 -7.18 -4.45
CA ALA A 230 6.32 -5.81 -4.85
C ALA A 230 5.70 -5.44 -6.21
N GLY A 231 4.95 -4.34 -6.26
CA GLY A 231 4.24 -3.94 -7.47
C GLY A 231 3.61 -2.55 -7.37
N ALA A 232 2.89 -2.16 -8.43
CA ALA A 232 1.98 -1.02 -8.40
C ALA A 232 0.61 -1.38 -8.97
N CYS A 233 -0.44 -0.80 -8.41
CA CYS A 233 -1.81 -0.92 -8.89
C CYS A 233 -2.46 0.46 -9.07
N THR A 234 -3.54 0.52 -9.83
CA THR A 234 -4.41 1.70 -9.87
C THR A 234 -5.12 1.91 -8.54
N GLY A 235 -5.42 3.17 -8.23
CA GLY A 235 -6.13 3.58 -7.02
C GLY A 235 -5.23 3.67 -5.79
N VAL A 236 -5.89 3.81 -4.63
CA VAL A 236 -5.25 3.96 -3.32
C VAL A 236 -5.44 2.69 -2.49
N VAL A 237 -4.35 2.11 -1.99
CA VAL A 237 -4.33 0.99 -1.03
C VAL A 237 -3.78 1.50 0.29
N THR A 238 -4.63 1.51 1.31
CA THR A 238 -4.29 2.00 2.66
C THR A 238 -4.05 0.87 3.65
N HIS A 239 -4.33 -0.38 3.27
CA HIS A 239 -4.23 -1.54 4.16
C HIS A 239 -3.61 -2.74 3.41
N PRO A 240 -2.66 -3.48 3.99
CA PRO A 240 -1.99 -4.61 3.32
C PRO A 240 -2.94 -5.78 2.97
N GLY A 241 -4.07 -5.91 3.68
CA GLY A 241 -5.09 -6.93 3.39
C GLY A 241 -5.72 -6.80 2.01
N ASP A 242 -5.69 -5.60 1.42
CA ASP A 242 -6.22 -5.33 0.08
C ASP A 242 -5.22 -5.71 -1.03
N TRP A 243 -3.96 -6.01 -0.67
CA TRP A 243 -2.85 -6.07 -1.63
C TRP A 243 -2.76 -7.36 -2.45
N GLU A 244 -2.92 -8.54 -1.83
CA GLU A 244 -2.77 -9.82 -2.54
C GLU A 244 -3.94 -10.07 -3.53
N THR A 245 -5.06 -9.38 -3.33
CA THR A 245 -6.29 -9.61 -4.12
C THR A 245 -6.33 -8.93 -5.48
N MET A 246 -5.26 -8.23 -5.89
CA MET A 246 -5.24 -7.47 -7.14
C MET A 246 -5.50 -8.35 -8.37
N LEU A 247 -6.23 -7.79 -9.34
CA LEU A 247 -6.38 -8.42 -10.64
C LEU A 247 -5.12 -8.16 -11.46
N ALA A 248 -4.38 -9.23 -11.76
CA ALA A 248 -3.35 -9.18 -12.77
C ALA A 248 -4.01 -9.00 -14.14
N MET A 249 -3.63 -7.93 -14.83
CA MET A 249 -3.86 -7.87 -16.26
C MET A 249 -2.98 -8.97 -16.88
N SER A 250 -3.62 -9.94 -17.55
CA SER A 250 -2.90 -11.00 -18.23
C SER A 250 -1.94 -10.37 -19.25
N SER A 251 -0.64 -10.59 -19.05
CA SER A 251 0.39 -10.38 -20.07
C SER A 251 0.52 -11.63 -20.93
#